data_AF-A0A0Q8CK28-F1
#
_entry.id   AF-A0A0Q8CK28-F1
#
_cell.length_a   1.000
_cell.length_b   1.000
_cell.length_c   1.000
_cell.angle_alpha   90.00
_cell.angle_beta   90.00
_cell.angle_gamma   90.00
#
_symmetry.space_group_name_H-M   'P 1'
#
loop_
_entity.id
_entity.type
_entity.pdbx_description
1 polymer ?
#
loop_
_entity_poly.entity_id
_entity_poly.type
_entity_poly.pdbx_seq_one_letter_code
_entity_poly.pdbx_strand_id
1 'polypeptide(L)' 'MSRVSYFKIYKDTAGEWRWRFTAKNGKIIAVSSEGYNNLVDCEDSVSLIKSESPTAPVIGDDEYDKLRK' A
#
# COMPACT_ATOMS: atom_id res chain seq x y z
N MET A 1 -8.47 16.07 14.05
CA MET A 1 -7.45 15.19 13.45
C MET A 1 -7.63 15.21 11.95
N SER A 2 -6.77 15.92 11.22
CA SER A 2 -6.78 15.90 9.75
C SER A 2 -6.45 14.48 9.30
N ARG A 3 -7.39 13.81 8.64
CA ARG A 3 -7.14 12.51 8.02
C ARG A 3 -6.19 12.72 6.84
N VAL A 4 -5.00 12.14 6.90
CA VAL A 4 -4.09 12.10 5.74
C VAL A 4 -4.47 10.93 4.84
N SER A 5 -4.22 11.07 3.55
CA SER A 5 -4.27 9.93 2.65
C SER A 5 -3.10 9.00 2.95
N TYR A 6 -3.27 7.68 2.87
CA TYR A 6 -2.21 6.72 3.14
C TYR A 6 -2.33 5.49 2.24
N PHE A 7 -1.19 4.91 1.91
CA PHE A 7 -1.10 3.61 1.27
C PHE A 7 -0.99 2.54 2.34
N LYS A 8 -1.82 1.51 2.26
CA LYS A 8 -1.71 0.32 3.12
C LYS A 8 -1.27 -0.86 2.28
N ILE A 9 -0.09 -1.41 2.59
CA ILE A 9 0.42 -2.66 2.03
C ILE A 9 0.16 -3.77 3.06
N TYR A 10 -0.35 -4.90 2.60
CA TYR A 10 -0.65 -6.06 3.43
C TYR A 10 -0.50 -7.33 2.62
N LYS A 11 -0.17 -8.43 3.29
CA LYS A 11 -0.21 -9.75 2.68
C LYS A 11 -1.57 -10.38 2.89
N ASP A 12 -2.09 -11.02 1.85
CA ASP A 12 -3.31 -11.81 1.92
C ASP A 12 -3.00 -13.23 2.43
N THR A 13 -4.04 -13.92 2.89
CA THR A 13 -4.00 -15.34 3.28
C THR A 13 -3.46 -16.27 2.19
N ALA A 14 -3.59 -15.90 0.92
CA ALA A 14 -3.00 -16.62 -0.21
C ALA A 14 -1.46 -16.45 -0.33
N GLY A 15 -0.85 -15.62 0.51
CA GLY A 15 0.57 -15.27 0.41
C GLY A 15 0.89 -14.20 -0.63
N GLU A 16 -0.13 -13.54 -1.17
CA GLU A 16 0.00 -12.47 -2.16
C GLU A 16 0.03 -11.10 -1.49
N TRP A 17 0.94 -10.24 -1.94
CA TRP A 17 1.01 -8.83 -1.55
C TRP A 17 -0.05 -8.02 -2.26
N ARG A 18 -0.78 -7.22 -1.49
CA ARG A 18 -1.77 -6.27 -2.00
C ARG A 18 -1.55 -4.92 -1.36
N TRP A 19 -1.84 -3.88 -2.13
CA TRP A 19 -1.84 -2.52 -1.63
C TRP A 19 -3.18 -1.83 -1.89
N ARG A 20 -3.52 -0.88 -1.03
CA ARG A 20 -4.69 -0.02 -1.23
C ARG A 20 -4.39 1.40 -0.79
N PHE A 21 -4.90 2.36 -1.55
CA PHE A 21 -4.78 3.78 -1.28
C PHE A 21 -6.10 4.33 -0.74
N THR A 22 -6.03 4.81 0.50
CA THR A 22 -7.15 5.49 1.15
C THR A 22 -6.90 6.99 1.11
N ALA A 23 -7.80 7.74 0.50
CA ALA A 23 -7.71 9.19 0.45
C ALA A 23 -8.09 9.81 1.81
N LYS A 24 -7.73 11.09 2.00
CA LYS A 24 -8.08 11.88 3.20
C LYS A 24 -9.58 11.92 3.54
N ASN A 25 -10.43 11.69 2.52
CA ASN A 25 -11.88 11.61 2.67
C ASN A 25 -12.37 10.24 3.22
N GLY A 26 -11.47 9.29 3.48
CA GLY A 26 -11.79 7.94 3.96
C GLY A 26 -12.25 6.99 2.85
N LYS A 27 -12.27 7.42 1.58
CA LYS A 27 -12.58 6.55 0.45
C LYS A 27 -11.32 5.88 -0.08
N ILE A 28 -11.45 4.62 -0.44
CA ILE A 28 -10.44 3.91 -1.20
C ILE A 28 -10.56 4.40 -2.64
N ILE A 29 -9.48 4.97 -3.19
CA ILE A 29 -9.49 5.50 -4.56
C ILE A 29 -8.63 4.68 -5.51
N ALA A 30 -7.69 3.90 -4.97
CA ALA A 30 -6.89 2.96 -5.73
C ALA A 30 -6.65 1.70 -4.92
N VAL A 31 -6.63 0.56 -5.59
CA VAL A 31 -6.30 -0.76 -5.05
C VAL A 31 -5.41 -1.45 -6.06
N SER A 32 -4.55 -2.37 -5.63
CA SER A 32 -3.91 -3.24 -6.60
C SER A 32 -4.96 -4.17 -7.22
N SER A 33 -4.99 -4.18 -8.55
CA SER A 33 -5.86 -5.05 -9.34
C SER A 33 -5.42 -6.51 -9.26
N GLU A 34 -4.13 -6.75 -9.04
CA GLU A 34 -3.51 -8.06 -8.99
C GLU A 34 -2.77 -8.27 -7.67
N GLY A 35 -2.73 -9.51 -7.19
CA GLY A 35 -1.89 -9.92 -6.07
C GLY A 35 -0.45 -10.09 -6.55
N TYR A 36 0.50 -9.42 -5.89
CA TYR A 36 1.91 -9.55 -6.21
C TYR A 36 2.53 -10.68 -5.41
N ASN A 37 3.34 -11.53 -6.03
CA ASN A 37 4.08 -12.55 -5.28
C ASN A 37 5.27 -11.96 -4.51
N ASN A 38 5.91 -10.91 -5.06
CA ASN A 38 7.02 -10.24 -4.40
C ASN A 38 6.60 -8.90 -3.81
N LEU A 39 7.19 -8.57 -2.67
CA LEU A 39 7.05 -7.27 -2.03
C LEU A 39 7.57 -6.14 -2.92
N VAL A 40 8.68 -6.37 -3.63
CA VAL A 40 9.33 -5.37 -4.48
C VAL A 40 8.41 -4.89 -5.60
N ASP A 41 7.73 -5.79 -6.30
CA ASP A 41 6.77 -5.45 -7.36
C ASP A 41 5.59 -4.62 -6.80
N CYS A 42 5.15 -4.97 -5.59
CA CYS A 42 4.12 -4.23 -4.87
C CYS A 42 4.60 -2.83 -4.45
N GLU A 43 5.83 -2.69 -3.95
CA GLU A 43 6.44 -1.41 -3.59
C GLU A 43 6.64 -0.51 -4.81
N ASP A 44 7.08 -1.05 -5.94
CA ASP A 44 7.27 -0.32 -7.19
C ASP A 44 5.94 0.27 -7.69
N SER A 45 4.90 -0.57 -7.67
CA SER A 45 3.54 -0.15 -8.02
C SER A 45 3.01 0.96 -7.10
N VAL A 46 3.28 0.88 -5.79
CA VAL A 46 2.93 1.95 -4.84
C VAL A 46 3.77 3.20 -5.11
N SER A 47 5.06 3.07 -5.42
CA SER A 47 5.97 4.18 -5.73
C SER A 47 5.49 4.98 -6.94
N LEU A 48 5.00 4.27 -7.98
CA LEU A 48 4.43 4.89 -9.17
C LEU A 48 3.24 5.80 -8.82
N ILE A 49 2.30 5.32 -7.99
CA ILE A 49 1.14 6.13 -7.57
C ILE A 49 1.52 7.17 -6.52
N LYS A 50 2.52 6.90 -5.68
CA LYS A 50 3.05 7.86 -4.71
C LYS A 50 3.66 9.07 -5.41
N SER A 51 4.20 8.91 -6.62
CA SER A 51 4.62 10.04 -7.46
C SER A 51 3.45 11.01 -7.75
N GLU A 52 2.25 10.47 -7.98
CA GLU A 52 1.03 11.25 -8.16
C GLU A 52 0.47 11.80 -6.81
N SER A 53 0.82 11.18 -5.69
CA SER A 53 0.37 11.56 -4.35
C SER A 53 1.50 11.57 -3.30
N PRO A 54 2.39 12.59 -3.32
CA PRO A 54 3.62 12.61 -2.52
C PRO A 54 3.39 12.79 -1.01
N THR A 55 2.19 13.21 -0.61
CA THR A 55 1.82 13.46 0.80
C THR A 55 1.32 12.22 1.53
N ALA A 56 1.19 11.10 0.83
CA ALA A 56 0.66 9.87 1.41
C ALA A 56 1.77 8.98 1.99
N PRO A 57 1.79 8.76 3.32
CA PRO A 57 2.66 7.74 3.91
C PRO A 57 2.26 6.33 3.46
N VAL A 58 3.25 5.45 3.39
CA VAL A 58 3.07 4.01 3.19
C VAL A 58 3.08 3.34 4.55
N ILE A 59 2.06 2.54 4.82
CA ILE A 59 1.85 1.79 6.06
C ILE A 59 1.85 0.31 5.69
N GLY A 60 2.80 -0.44 6.22
CA GLY A 60 2.83 -1.91 6.11
C GLY A 60 2.05 -2.57 7.25
N ASP A 61 1.67 -3.83 7.05
CA ASP A 61 1.24 -4.71 8.14
C ASP A 61 2.44 -5.40 8.82
N ASP A 62 2.20 -6.27 9.81
CA ASP A 62 3.21 -7.04 10.53
C ASP A 62 4.11 -7.87 9.59
N GLU A 63 3.55 -8.45 8.51
CA GLU A 63 4.34 -9.20 7.54
C GLU A 63 5.25 -8.30 6.69
N TYR A 64 4.81 -7.08 6.39
CA TYR A 64 5.66 -6.09 5.75
C TYR A 64 6.83 -5.68 6.66
N ASP A 65 6.54 -5.40 7.94
CA ASP A 65 7.57 -5.04 8.91
C ASP A 65 8.61 -6.16 9.05
N LYS A 66 8.16 -7.42 9.15
CA LYS A 66 9.03 -8.60 9.20
C LYS A 66 9.98 -8.74 8.01
N LEU A 67 9.58 -8.31 6.81
CA LEU A 67 10.43 -8.37 5.63
C LEU A 67 11.41 -7.21 5.50
N ARG A 68 11.12 -6.07 6.12
CA ARG A 68 11.93 -4.85 6.06
C ARG A 68 12.82 -4.62 7.28
N LYS A 69 12.71 -5.47 8.30
CA LYS A 69 13.51 -5.46 9.53
C LYS A 69 14.78 -6.29 9.38
#